data_AF-A0A6A6XQJ1-F1
#
_entry.id   AF-A0A6A6XQJ1-F1
#
_cell.length_a   1.000
_cell.length_b   1.000
_cell.length_c   1.000
_cell.angle_alpha   90.00
_cell.angle_beta   90.00
_cell.angle_gamma   90.00
#
_symmetry.space_group_name_H-M   'P 1'
#
loop_
_entity.id
_entity.type
_entity.pdbx_description
1 polymer ?
#
loop_
_entity_poly.entity_id
_entity_poly.type
_entity_poly.pdbx_seq_one_letter_code
_entity_poly.pdbx_strand_id
1 'polypeptide(L)'
;DFTKRWSSYYAPSYVVTVKPNTEDDVAKIVTYAANSQTPFLSTGGGHGFTITLGKLHTGIQLDLSKLKHVIVDAKANTLTVGGAVRFRDVVEPLGWARKELPIGSEPCAGMVGATLGGGVGRYNGIHGMLLDSLLNVKMVTADGKIITASETVNKDLFWAIRGAGFNFGTILEATYSIYDETAPLVLNADFLFAPNASRAILEFFKTFENKLPAKLSFVLLAGYAPDLGGSFIIVNAIYAGPHAEGENYLQPLLKASPRRSNLTMITW
;
A
#
# COMPACT_ATOMS: atom_id res chain seq x y z
N ASP A 1 19.55 2.80 14.04
CA ASP A 1 18.72 4.01 14.04
C ASP A 1 17.26 3.61 14.13
N PHE A 2 16.60 3.95 15.24
CA PHE A 2 15.20 3.59 15.51
C PHE A 2 14.18 4.50 14.82
N THR A 3 14.65 5.63 14.27
CA THR A 3 13.80 6.66 13.64
C THR A 3 13.90 6.65 12.11
N LYS A 4 14.73 5.76 11.53
CA LYS A 4 14.97 5.70 10.09
C LYS A 4 13.67 5.44 9.33
N ARG A 5 13.42 6.27 8.31
CA ARG A 5 12.25 6.20 7.43
C ARG A 5 12.67 5.84 6.01
N TRP A 6 11.70 5.48 5.17
CA TRP A 6 11.92 5.26 3.74
C TRP A 6 12.34 6.55 3.02
N SER A 7 11.80 7.70 3.46
CA SER A 7 12.15 9.01 2.91
C SER A 7 12.62 9.96 4.01
N SER A 8 13.66 10.75 3.72
CA SER A 8 14.14 11.87 4.54
C SER A 8 13.40 13.19 4.24
N TYR A 9 12.53 13.21 3.23
CA TYR A 9 11.78 14.40 2.83
C TYR A 9 10.82 14.84 3.95
N TYR A 10 11.04 16.05 4.48
CA TYR A 10 10.29 16.62 5.62
C TYR A 10 10.07 15.59 6.75
N ALA A 11 11.16 15.02 7.25
CA ALA A 11 11.08 14.04 8.31
C ALA A 11 10.66 14.67 9.66
N PRO A 12 9.77 14.01 10.43
CA PRO A 12 9.51 14.38 11.82
C PRO A 12 10.76 14.20 12.68
N SER A 13 10.85 14.91 13.80
CA SER A 13 11.87 14.69 14.82
C SER A 13 11.27 14.18 16.13
N TYR A 14 11.98 13.29 16.80
CA TYR A 14 11.51 12.62 18.02
C TYR A 14 12.50 12.83 19.16
N VAL A 15 11.99 12.98 20.39
CA VAL A 15 12.82 12.94 21.61
C VAL A 15 12.95 11.53 22.16
N VAL A 16 11.97 10.66 21.87
CA VAL A 16 11.96 9.27 22.30
C VAL A 16 11.20 8.40 21.30
N THR A 17 11.71 7.19 21.09
CA THR A 17 11.00 6.12 20.37
C THR A 17 10.61 5.04 21.36
N VAL A 18 9.33 4.67 21.38
CA VAL A 18 8.79 3.61 22.24
C VAL A 18 8.29 2.46 21.39
N LYS A 19 8.69 1.23 21.75
CA LYS A 19 8.29 -0.02 21.08
C LYS A 19 7.37 -0.84 22.00
N PRO A 20 6.06 -0.55 22.03
CA PRO A 20 5.09 -1.24 22.87
C PRO A 20 5.09 -2.75 22.57
N ASN A 21 4.95 -3.56 23.62
CA ASN A 21 4.87 -5.02 23.49
C ASN A 21 3.42 -5.52 23.46
N THR A 22 2.51 -4.76 24.07
CA THR A 22 1.09 -5.09 24.20
C THR A 22 0.22 -3.93 23.72
N GLU A 23 -1.06 -4.23 23.52
CA GLU A 23 -2.09 -3.22 23.19
C GLU A 23 -2.27 -2.21 24.33
N ASP A 24 -2.16 -2.68 25.57
CA ASP A 24 -2.21 -1.84 26.76
C ASP A 24 -1.01 -0.89 26.86
N ASP A 25 0.18 -1.30 26.40
CA ASP A 25 1.33 -0.40 26.31
C ASP A 25 1.03 0.75 25.34
N VAL A 26 0.41 0.46 24.20
CA VAL A 26 -0.02 1.47 23.23
C VAL A 26 -1.00 2.43 23.88
N ALA A 27 -2.04 1.91 24.54
CA ALA A 27 -3.04 2.70 25.26
C ALA A 27 -2.38 3.64 26.29
N LYS A 28 -1.49 3.12 27.13
CA LYS A 28 -0.77 3.90 28.15
C LYS A 28 0.09 5.01 27.53
N ILE A 29 0.78 4.73 26.42
CA ILE A 29 1.61 5.73 25.73
C ILE A 29 0.74 6.84 25.12
N VAL A 30 -0.39 6.48 24.50
CA VAL A 30 -1.33 7.46 23.95
C VAL A 30 -1.95 8.32 25.06
N THR A 31 -2.40 7.72 26.16
CA THR A 31 -2.91 8.45 27.32
C THR A 31 -1.85 9.38 27.92
N TYR A 32 -0.61 8.90 28.06
CA TYR A 32 0.49 9.73 28.53
C TYR A 32 0.71 10.94 27.62
N ALA A 33 0.85 10.70 26.31
CA ALA A 33 1.07 11.75 25.31
C ALA A 33 -0.07 12.79 25.29
N ALA A 34 -1.32 12.35 25.43
CA ALA A 34 -2.49 13.22 25.52
C ALA A 34 -2.45 14.08 26.80
N ASN A 35 -2.20 13.46 27.97
CA ASN A 35 -2.15 14.16 29.26
C ASN A 35 -0.96 15.13 29.36
N SER A 36 0.18 14.79 28.77
CA SER A 36 1.38 15.63 28.75
C SER A 36 1.41 16.61 27.57
N GLN A 37 0.37 16.62 26.73
CA GLN A 37 0.30 17.41 25.49
C GLN A 37 1.52 17.22 24.59
N THR A 38 2.12 16.04 24.63
CA THR A 38 3.30 15.71 23.83
C THR A 38 2.84 15.11 22.50
N PRO A 39 3.22 15.71 21.35
CA PRO A 39 2.82 15.18 20.06
C PRO A 39 3.43 13.80 19.85
N PHE A 40 2.68 12.89 19.25
CA PHE A 40 3.16 11.55 18.93
C PHE A 40 2.80 11.14 17.50
N LEU A 41 3.55 10.19 16.97
CA LEU A 41 3.26 9.57 15.68
C LEU A 41 3.43 8.06 15.78
N SER A 42 2.35 7.36 15.47
CA SER A 42 2.34 5.90 15.33
C SER A 42 2.98 5.49 14.01
N THR A 43 3.94 4.58 14.08
CA THR A 43 4.74 4.16 12.92
C THR A 43 4.71 2.64 12.76
N GLY A 44 4.38 2.20 11.55
CA GLY A 44 4.50 0.80 11.11
C GLY A 44 5.57 0.67 10.02
N GLY A 45 5.16 0.66 8.75
CA GLY A 45 6.07 0.59 7.60
C GLY A 45 6.94 1.82 7.35
N GLY A 46 6.62 2.98 7.94
CA GLY A 46 7.46 4.19 7.86
C GLY A 46 7.52 4.88 6.49
N HIS A 47 6.56 4.59 5.61
CA HIS A 47 6.56 4.98 4.18
C HIS A 47 5.74 6.25 3.85
N GLY A 48 5.31 7.01 4.86
CA GLY A 48 4.55 8.24 4.65
C GLY A 48 5.34 9.28 3.85
N PHE A 49 4.71 9.90 2.86
CA PHE A 49 5.35 10.89 1.98
C PHE A 49 4.49 12.15 1.92
N THR A 50 4.46 12.91 3.02
CA THR A 50 3.77 14.20 3.09
C THR A 50 4.55 15.18 3.95
N ILE A 51 4.52 16.45 3.56
CA ILE A 51 5.21 17.55 4.25
C ILE A 51 4.65 17.78 5.66
N THR A 52 3.42 17.36 5.94
CA THR A 52 2.79 17.56 7.25
C THR A 52 3.42 16.71 8.35
N LEU A 53 4.07 15.60 7.99
CA LEU A 53 4.82 14.79 8.97
C LEU A 53 5.97 15.59 9.58
N GLY A 54 6.63 16.45 8.80
CA GLY A 54 7.72 17.31 9.27
C GLY A 54 7.29 18.37 10.28
N LYS A 55 5.98 18.58 10.49
CA LYS A 55 5.46 19.49 11.54
C LYS A 55 5.57 18.90 12.94
N LEU A 56 5.75 17.58 13.07
CA LEU A 56 6.02 16.96 14.36
C LEU A 56 7.48 17.16 14.70
N HIS A 57 7.72 18.03 15.69
CA HIS A 57 9.02 18.26 16.27
C HIS A 57 9.06 17.73 17.69
N THR A 58 10.19 17.14 18.06
CA THR A 58 10.49 16.71 19.44
C THR A 58 9.38 15.86 20.07
N GLY A 59 8.70 15.03 19.28
CA GLY A 59 7.57 14.21 19.76
C GLY A 59 7.96 12.78 20.16
N ILE A 60 6.95 11.96 20.41
CA ILE A 60 7.09 10.53 20.69
C ILE A 60 6.88 9.75 19.39
N GLN A 61 7.86 8.95 18.99
CA GLN A 61 7.61 7.91 17.99
C GLN A 61 7.03 6.68 18.70
N LEU A 62 5.81 6.32 18.32
CA LEU A 62 5.17 5.09 18.76
C LEU A 62 5.41 4.02 17.68
N ASP A 63 6.45 3.21 17.85
CA ASP A 63 6.87 2.20 16.88
C ASP A 63 6.15 0.87 17.11
N LEU A 64 5.15 0.61 16.26
CA LEU A 64 4.30 -0.57 16.32
C LEU A 64 4.97 -1.82 15.74
N SER A 65 6.27 -1.80 15.43
CA SER A 65 6.98 -2.89 14.72
C SER A 65 6.97 -4.26 15.40
N LYS A 66 6.42 -4.39 16.61
CA LYS A 66 6.11 -5.67 17.26
C LYS A 66 4.73 -6.24 16.89
N LEU A 67 3.78 -5.40 16.44
CA LEU A 67 2.45 -5.79 15.97
C LEU A 67 2.51 -6.19 14.49
N LYS A 68 3.09 -7.36 14.22
CA LYS A 68 3.41 -7.86 12.86
C LYS A 68 2.84 -9.24 12.55
N HIS A 69 1.83 -9.68 13.28
CA HIS A 69 1.15 -10.94 12.97
C HIS A 69 0.37 -10.85 11.66
N VAL A 70 0.29 -11.97 10.96
CA VAL A 70 -0.47 -12.16 9.72
C VAL A 70 -1.26 -13.45 9.88
N ILE A 71 -2.59 -13.38 9.80
CA ILE A 71 -3.48 -14.52 9.99
C ILE A 71 -4.40 -14.58 8.78
N VAL A 72 -4.30 -15.66 8.00
CA VAL A 72 -5.14 -15.92 6.84
C VAL A 72 -6.17 -16.99 7.21
N ASP A 73 -7.45 -16.68 7.05
CA ASP A 73 -8.53 -17.66 7.07
C ASP A 73 -9.11 -17.80 5.67
N ALA A 74 -8.60 -18.80 4.95
CA ALA A 74 -9.02 -19.09 3.57
C ALA A 74 -10.48 -19.56 3.46
N LYS A 75 -11.06 -20.09 4.55
CA LYS A 75 -12.46 -20.53 4.59
C LYS A 75 -13.40 -19.35 4.81
N ALA A 76 -13.02 -18.44 5.71
CA ALA A 76 -13.77 -17.22 5.98
C ALA A 76 -13.51 -16.11 4.95
N ASN A 77 -12.53 -16.28 4.06
CA ASN A 77 -12.06 -15.25 3.14
C ASN A 77 -11.62 -13.98 3.87
N THR A 78 -10.83 -14.14 4.93
CA THR A 78 -10.31 -13.00 5.70
C THR A 78 -8.80 -13.05 5.90
N LEU A 79 -8.23 -11.85 6.02
CA LEU A 79 -6.84 -11.60 6.40
C LEU A 79 -6.83 -10.63 7.58
N THR A 80 -6.29 -11.04 8.71
CA THR A 80 -6.08 -10.18 9.89
C THR A 80 -4.60 -9.88 10.05
N VAL A 81 -4.25 -8.61 10.17
CA VAL A 81 -2.86 -8.13 10.25
C VAL A 81 -2.66 -7.17 11.40
N GLY A 82 -1.48 -7.23 12.03
CA GLY A 82 -1.03 -6.23 12.99
C GLY A 82 -0.72 -4.88 12.33
N GLY A 83 -0.75 -3.81 13.14
CA GLY A 83 -0.59 -2.41 12.69
C GLY A 83 0.71 -2.08 11.97
N ALA A 84 1.73 -2.93 12.05
CA ALA A 84 3.03 -2.73 11.40
C ALA A 84 3.38 -3.74 10.31
N VAL A 85 2.41 -4.56 9.87
CA VAL A 85 2.57 -5.45 8.71
C VAL A 85 2.83 -4.64 7.44
N ARG A 86 3.75 -5.12 6.61
CA ARG A 86 4.10 -4.54 5.30
C ARG A 86 3.50 -5.38 4.17
N PHE A 87 3.39 -4.80 2.98
CA PHE A 87 2.85 -5.52 1.84
C PHE A 87 3.57 -6.84 1.54
N ARG A 88 4.90 -6.86 1.60
CA ARG A 88 5.66 -8.11 1.40
C ARG A 88 5.31 -9.22 2.39
N ASP A 89 4.88 -8.86 3.59
CA ASP A 89 4.67 -9.81 4.68
C ASP A 89 3.37 -10.61 4.46
N VAL A 90 2.48 -10.17 3.56
CA VAL A 90 1.20 -10.84 3.27
C VAL A 90 1.20 -11.64 1.96
N VAL A 91 2.14 -11.39 1.04
CA VAL A 91 2.16 -12.02 -0.30
C VAL A 91 2.29 -13.54 -0.20
N GLU A 92 3.29 -14.06 0.53
CA GLU A 92 3.52 -15.50 0.65
C GLU A 92 2.38 -16.23 1.39
N PRO A 93 1.89 -15.76 2.56
CA PRO A 93 0.74 -16.38 3.23
C PRO A 93 -0.54 -16.44 2.37
N LEU A 94 -0.82 -15.39 1.58
CA LEU A 94 -1.96 -15.36 0.67
C LEU A 94 -1.77 -16.31 -0.51
N GLY A 95 -0.57 -16.36 -1.09
CA GLY A 95 -0.24 -17.29 -2.17
C GLY A 95 -0.38 -18.75 -1.76
N TRP A 96 0.03 -19.12 -0.54
CA TRP A 96 -0.20 -20.47 0.00
C TRP A 96 -1.68 -20.83 0.14
N ALA A 97 -2.52 -19.82 0.42
CA ALA A 97 -3.96 -19.96 0.52
C ALA A 97 -4.69 -19.86 -0.84
N ARG A 98 -3.99 -19.59 -1.95
CA ARG A 98 -4.56 -19.28 -3.26
C ARG A 98 -5.52 -18.08 -3.22
N LYS A 99 -5.13 -17.05 -2.48
CA LYS A 99 -5.88 -15.82 -2.28
C LYS A 99 -5.11 -14.61 -2.76
N GLU A 100 -5.83 -13.54 -3.05
CA GLU A 100 -5.30 -12.24 -3.43
C GLU A 100 -6.08 -11.11 -2.75
N LEU A 101 -5.51 -9.91 -2.71
CA LEU A 101 -6.24 -8.67 -2.39
C LEU A 101 -5.56 -7.45 -3.06
N PRO A 102 -6.21 -6.30 -3.19
CA PRO A 102 -5.55 -5.11 -3.72
C PRO A 102 -4.46 -4.60 -2.75
N ILE A 103 -3.17 -4.72 -3.13
CA ILE A 103 -2.02 -4.17 -2.38
C ILE A 103 -1.21 -3.17 -3.21
N GLY A 104 -0.43 -2.33 -2.53
CA GLY A 104 0.54 -1.45 -3.19
C GLY A 104 1.77 -2.21 -3.69
N SER A 105 2.47 -1.66 -4.69
CA SER A 105 3.62 -2.32 -5.32
C SER A 105 4.93 -2.24 -4.51
N GLU A 106 5.05 -1.31 -3.56
CA GLU A 106 6.27 -1.15 -2.77
C GLU A 106 6.32 -2.14 -1.60
N PRO A 107 7.20 -3.16 -1.62
CA PRO A 107 7.15 -4.27 -0.66
C PRO A 107 7.35 -3.83 0.79
N CYS A 108 8.05 -2.71 1.00
CA CYS A 108 8.37 -2.18 2.33
C CYS A 108 7.30 -1.26 2.92
N ALA A 109 6.30 -0.85 2.13
CA ALA A 109 5.23 0.02 2.61
C ALA A 109 4.33 -0.70 3.64
N GLY A 110 3.86 0.05 4.64
CA GLY A 110 2.98 -0.48 5.67
C GLY A 110 1.56 -0.63 5.16
N MET A 111 0.98 -1.82 5.32
CA MET A 111 -0.33 -2.15 4.78
C MET A 111 -1.43 -1.29 5.41
N VAL A 112 -1.51 -1.28 6.75
CA VAL A 112 -2.53 -0.50 7.48
C VAL A 112 -2.42 1.00 7.18
N GLY A 113 -1.21 1.55 7.17
CA GLY A 113 -1.00 2.97 6.84
C GLY A 113 -1.45 3.33 5.42
N ALA A 114 -1.26 2.44 4.45
CA ALA A 114 -1.74 2.63 3.08
C ALA A 114 -3.26 2.55 2.99
N THR A 115 -3.89 1.59 3.68
CA THR A 115 -5.36 1.46 3.78
C THR A 115 -6.01 2.75 4.26
N LEU A 116 -5.45 3.39 5.30
CA LEU A 116 -6.02 4.61 5.87
C LEU A 116 -6.09 5.79 4.89
N GLY A 117 -5.29 5.77 3.82
CA GLY A 117 -5.30 6.81 2.78
C GLY A 117 -5.92 6.37 1.45
N GLY A 118 -6.41 5.14 1.32
CA GLY A 118 -6.79 4.56 0.02
C GLY A 118 -6.27 3.14 -0.14
N GLY A 119 -4.99 3.07 -0.48
CA GLY A 119 -4.31 1.85 -0.92
C GLY A 119 -4.61 1.57 -2.38
N VAL A 120 -3.83 2.20 -3.25
CA VAL A 120 -3.91 2.02 -4.70
C VAL A 120 -2.91 0.96 -5.13
N GLY A 121 -3.38 0.00 -5.93
CA GLY A 121 -2.63 -1.15 -6.39
C GLY A 121 -3.00 -1.58 -7.80
N ARG A 122 -2.38 -2.69 -8.23
CA ARG A 122 -2.56 -3.27 -9.57
C ARG A 122 -3.93 -3.92 -9.78
N TYR A 123 -4.59 -4.28 -8.69
CA TYR A 123 -5.84 -5.02 -8.66
C TYR A 123 -7.07 -4.15 -8.43
N ASN A 124 -6.91 -2.83 -8.43
CA ASN A 124 -8.01 -1.90 -8.19
C ASN A 124 -9.16 -2.04 -9.18
N GLY A 125 -8.86 -2.33 -10.45
CA GLY A 125 -9.89 -2.56 -11.46
C GLY A 125 -10.72 -3.82 -11.21
N ILE A 126 -10.22 -4.76 -10.41
CA ILE A 126 -10.87 -6.05 -10.10
C ILE A 126 -11.61 -5.96 -8.76
N HIS A 127 -10.94 -5.46 -7.71
CA HIS A 127 -11.41 -5.55 -6.32
C HIS A 127 -11.60 -4.21 -5.61
N GLY A 128 -11.37 -3.07 -6.28
CA GLY A 128 -11.36 -1.76 -5.63
C GLY A 128 -10.05 -1.44 -4.91
N MET A 129 -10.03 -0.36 -4.14
CA MET A 129 -8.87 0.03 -3.32
C MET A 129 -8.73 -0.89 -2.10
N LEU A 130 -7.56 -0.91 -1.47
CA LEU A 130 -7.34 -1.70 -0.25
C LEU A 130 -8.31 -1.35 0.88
N LEU A 131 -8.73 -0.08 0.99
CA LEU A 131 -9.74 0.33 1.96
C LEU A 131 -11.12 -0.29 1.71
N ASP A 132 -11.44 -0.66 0.47
CA ASP A 132 -12.73 -1.25 0.12
C ASP A 132 -12.81 -2.70 0.64
N SER A 133 -11.65 -3.34 0.82
CA SER A 133 -11.52 -4.65 1.44
C SER A 133 -11.47 -4.62 2.97
N LEU A 134 -11.40 -3.44 3.61
CA LEU A 134 -11.32 -3.36 5.08
C LEU A 134 -12.67 -3.72 5.71
N LEU A 135 -12.68 -4.68 6.64
CA LEU A 135 -13.89 -5.16 7.34
C LEU A 135 -14.01 -4.55 8.74
N ASN A 136 -12.90 -4.47 9.48
CA ASN A 136 -12.86 -3.86 10.80
C ASN A 136 -11.42 -3.51 11.21
N VAL A 137 -11.31 -2.66 12.23
CA VAL A 137 -10.06 -2.39 12.93
C VAL A 137 -10.24 -2.47 14.43
N LYS A 138 -9.17 -2.86 15.13
CA LYS A 138 -8.99 -2.63 16.56
C LYS A 138 -8.00 -1.48 16.73
N MET A 139 -8.36 -0.48 17.51
CA MET A 139 -7.59 0.77 17.60
C MET A 139 -7.63 1.41 18.98
N VAL A 140 -6.61 2.22 19.26
CA VAL A 140 -6.53 3.09 20.44
C VAL A 140 -6.95 4.51 20.05
N THR A 141 -7.98 5.04 20.70
CA THR A 141 -8.43 6.43 20.55
C THR A 141 -7.59 7.40 21.38
N ALA A 142 -7.76 8.70 21.16
CA ALA A 142 -6.98 9.75 21.84
C ALA A 142 -7.14 9.74 23.38
N ASP A 143 -8.25 9.23 23.90
CA ASP A 143 -8.48 9.03 25.35
C ASP A 143 -7.88 7.72 25.89
N GLY A 144 -7.15 6.98 25.06
CA GLY A 144 -6.47 5.73 25.42
C GLY A 144 -7.36 4.49 25.46
N LYS A 145 -8.62 4.58 25.03
CA LYS A 145 -9.50 3.39 24.97
C LYS A 145 -9.17 2.52 23.78
N ILE A 146 -9.15 1.21 24.00
CA ILE A 146 -9.11 0.21 22.93
C ILE A 146 -10.55 -0.05 22.48
N ILE A 147 -10.83 0.20 21.21
CA ILE A 147 -12.15 0.02 20.60
C ILE A 147 -12.05 -0.72 19.27
N THR A 148 -13.20 -1.23 18.81
CA THR A 148 -13.36 -1.78 17.47
C THR A 148 -14.18 -0.82 16.61
N ALA A 149 -13.75 -0.58 15.37
CA ALA A 149 -14.54 0.15 14.38
C ALA A 149 -14.82 -0.74 13.16
N SER A 150 -16.07 -0.78 12.71
CA SER A 150 -16.59 -1.59 11.59
C SER A 150 -17.89 -0.98 11.05
N GLU A 151 -18.50 -1.59 10.04
CA GLU A 151 -19.81 -1.16 9.51
C GLU A 151 -20.97 -1.32 10.51
N THR A 152 -20.77 -2.07 11.60
CA THR A 152 -21.81 -2.30 12.62
C THR A 152 -21.48 -1.68 13.98
N VAL A 153 -20.21 -1.30 14.23
CA VAL A 153 -19.72 -0.76 15.51
C VAL A 153 -18.86 0.47 15.24
N ASN A 154 -19.11 1.61 15.91
CA ASN A 154 -18.41 2.89 15.67
C ASN A 154 -18.34 3.25 14.17
N LYS A 155 -19.50 3.24 13.51
CA LYS A 155 -19.62 3.27 12.03
C LYS A 155 -19.11 4.56 11.38
N ASP A 156 -19.32 5.68 12.05
CA ASP A 156 -18.83 7.00 11.67
C ASP A 156 -17.30 7.06 11.69
N LEU A 157 -16.69 6.52 12.74
CA LEU A 157 -15.24 6.37 12.85
C LEU A 157 -14.70 5.41 11.78
N PHE A 158 -15.38 4.27 11.57
CA PHE A 158 -14.99 3.31 10.54
C PHE A 158 -15.04 3.92 9.12
N TRP A 159 -16.07 4.71 8.83
CA TRP A 159 -16.15 5.49 7.60
C TRP A 159 -14.97 6.47 7.49
N ALA A 160 -14.68 7.22 8.55
CA ALA A 160 -13.65 8.27 8.54
C ALA A 160 -12.23 7.72 8.30
N ILE A 161 -11.85 6.63 8.96
CA ILE A 161 -10.50 6.07 8.83
C ILE A 161 -10.20 5.49 7.44
N ARG A 162 -11.23 5.22 6.62
CA ARG A 162 -11.07 4.74 5.23
C ARG A 162 -10.89 5.92 4.27
N GLY A 163 -9.75 6.60 4.37
CA GLY A 163 -9.33 7.64 3.42
C GLY A 163 -8.84 8.94 4.05
N ALA A 164 -9.26 9.26 5.28
CA ALA A 164 -8.81 10.47 5.97
C ALA A 164 -7.48 10.28 6.73
N GLY A 165 -6.76 9.18 6.53
CA GLY A 165 -5.44 8.94 7.09
C GLY A 165 -5.45 8.59 8.59
N PHE A 166 -4.30 8.82 9.23
CA PHE A 166 -4.00 8.39 10.60
C PHE A 166 -4.54 9.31 11.71
N ASN A 167 -5.59 10.10 11.43
CA ASN A 167 -6.04 11.19 12.31
C ASN A 167 -6.85 10.75 13.54
N PHE A 168 -7.45 9.57 13.52
CA PHE A 168 -8.49 9.19 14.49
C PHE A 168 -8.03 8.21 15.57
N GLY A 169 -6.76 7.79 15.53
CA GLY A 169 -6.19 6.91 16.53
C GLY A 169 -5.12 5.98 15.99
N THR A 170 -4.64 5.09 16.84
CA THR A 170 -3.60 4.13 16.50
C THR A 170 -4.23 2.78 16.20
N ILE A 171 -4.16 2.33 14.95
CA ILE A 171 -4.62 1.00 14.56
C ILE A 171 -3.64 -0.05 15.07
N LEU A 172 -4.14 -0.98 15.89
CA LEU A 172 -3.39 -2.11 16.44
C LEU A 172 -3.46 -3.32 15.51
N GLU A 173 -4.64 -3.51 14.91
CA GLU A 173 -4.98 -4.65 14.06
C GLU A 173 -6.06 -4.24 13.06
N ALA A 174 -6.01 -4.81 11.86
CA ALA A 174 -7.00 -4.61 10.82
C ALA A 174 -7.35 -5.95 10.17
N THR A 175 -8.64 -6.16 9.90
CA THR A 175 -9.14 -7.35 9.21
C THR A 175 -9.70 -6.96 7.85
N TYR A 176 -9.31 -7.70 6.82
CA TYR A 176 -9.68 -7.47 5.42
C TYR A 176 -10.42 -8.68 4.85
N SER A 177 -11.31 -8.45 3.90
CA SER A 177 -11.78 -9.48 2.97
C SER A 177 -10.66 -9.80 1.99
N ILE A 178 -10.51 -11.07 1.63
CA ILE A 178 -9.60 -11.53 0.58
C ILE A 178 -10.37 -12.33 -0.47
N TYR A 179 -9.82 -12.42 -1.68
CA TYR A 179 -10.49 -12.97 -2.85
C TYR A 179 -9.75 -14.20 -3.35
N ASP A 180 -10.44 -15.11 -4.03
CA ASP A 180 -9.76 -16.17 -4.79
C ASP A 180 -8.87 -15.55 -5.88
N GLU A 181 -7.73 -16.18 -6.15
CA GLU A 181 -6.82 -15.75 -7.23
C GLU A 181 -7.57 -15.58 -8.56
N THR A 182 -7.43 -14.42 -9.18
CA THR A 182 -8.03 -14.16 -10.50
C THR A 182 -7.43 -15.07 -11.57
N ALA A 183 -6.14 -15.41 -11.44
CA ALA A 183 -5.41 -16.34 -12.28
C ALA A 183 -4.20 -16.91 -11.53
N PRO A 184 -3.76 -18.15 -11.83
CA PRO A 184 -2.59 -18.75 -11.17
C PRO A 184 -1.28 -18.06 -11.53
N LEU A 185 -1.22 -17.40 -12.69
CA LEU A 185 -0.12 -16.56 -13.14
C LEU A 185 -0.69 -15.32 -13.83
N VAL A 186 0.03 -14.21 -13.72
CA VAL A 186 -0.29 -12.91 -14.32
C VAL A 186 0.86 -12.45 -15.21
N LEU A 187 0.54 -11.69 -16.25
CA LEU A 187 1.55 -11.07 -17.09
C LEU A 187 2.10 -9.83 -16.40
N ASN A 188 3.41 -9.79 -16.16
CA ASN A 188 4.18 -8.58 -15.91
C ASN A 188 4.95 -8.18 -17.17
N ALA A 189 4.75 -6.96 -17.64
CA ALA A 189 5.40 -6.43 -18.83
C ALA A 189 6.10 -5.11 -18.52
N ASP A 190 7.42 -5.12 -18.60
CA ASP A 190 8.27 -3.95 -18.39
C ASP A 190 8.78 -3.42 -19.73
N PHE A 191 8.67 -2.11 -19.93
CA PHE A 191 9.18 -1.42 -21.10
C PHE A 191 10.04 -0.23 -20.69
N LEU A 192 11.20 -0.08 -21.33
CA LEU A 192 12.06 1.10 -21.23
C LEU A 192 12.14 1.80 -22.59
N PHE A 193 11.72 3.05 -22.64
CA PHE A 193 11.67 3.87 -23.84
C PHE A 193 12.62 5.07 -23.77
N ALA A 194 13.05 5.51 -24.95
CA ALA A 194 13.63 6.83 -25.14
C ALA A 194 12.53 7.92 -25.12
N PRO A 195 12.86 9.20 -24.82
CA PRO A 195 11.88 10.28 -24.76
C PRO A 195 11.13 10.55 -26.07
N ASN A 196 11.72 10.20 -27.22
CA ASN A 196 11.09 10.36 -28.54
C ASN A 196 9.89 9.40 -28.76
N ALA A 197 9.74 8.35 -27.95
CA ALA A 197 8.57 7.46 -27.99
C ALA A 197 7.34 8.05 -27.25
N SER A 198 7.48 9.19 -26.58
CA SER A 198 6.42 9.82 -25.77
C SER A 198 5.09 9.97 -26.52
N ARG A 199 5.10 10.38 -27.79
CA ARG A 199 3.87 10.47 -28.60
C ARG A 199 3.17 9.11 -28.71
N ALA A 200 3.90 8.06 -29.10
CA ALA A 200 3.34 6.73 -29.26
C ALA A 200 2.79 6.17 -27.94
N ILE A 201 3.46 6.45 -26.82
CA ILE A 201 3.02 6.04 -25.48
C ILE A 201 1.73 6.78 -25.09
N LEU A 202 1.64 8.08 -25.33
CA LEU A 202 0.42 8.84 -25.03
C LEU A 202 -0.75 8.42 -25.94
N GLU A 203 -0.50 8.18 -27.22
CA GLU A 203 -1.49 7.63 -28.16
C GLU A 203 -1.97 6.23 -27.71
N PHE A 204 -1.08 5.41 -27.19
CA PHE A 204 -1.43 4.14 -26.56
C PHE A 204 -2.34 4.33 -25.34
N PHE A 205 -1.99 5.20 -24.40
CA PHE A 205 -2.86 5.43 -23.23
C PHE A 205 -4.23 6.01 -23.61
N LYS A 206 -4.28 6.81 -24.69
CA LYS A 206 -5.53 7.33 -25.22
C LYS A 206 -6.49 6.23 -25.69
N THR A 207 -6.01 5.05 -26.09
CA THR A 207 -6.91 3.94 -26.47
C THR A 207 -7.74 3.39 -25.31
N PHE A 208 -7.39 3.75 -24.07
CA PHE A 208 -8.12 3.37 -22.85
C PHE A 208 -8.92 4.51 -22.23
N GLU A 209 -9.01 5.68 -22.89
CA GLU A 209 -9.77 6.84 -22.44
C GLU A 209 -11.24 6.42 -22.19
N ASN A 210 -11.60 6.24 -20.92
CA ASN A 210 -12.91 5.77 -20.40
C ASN A 210 -13.18 4.25 -20.44
N LYS A 211 -12.24 3.41 -20.87
CA LYS A 211 -12.46 1.95 -20.93
C LYS A 211 -11.16 1.14 -20.74
N LEU A 212 -10.54 1.28 -19.57
CA LEU A 212 -9.47 0.38 -19.15
C LEU A 212 -10.08 -0.96 -18.69
N PRO A 213 -9.67 -2.12 -19.24
CA PRO A 213 -10.11 -3.41 -18.73
C PRO A 213 -9.77 -3.59 -17.25
N ALA A 214 -10.70 -4.11 -16.46
CA ALA A 214 -10.54 -4.34 -15.02
C ALA A 214 -9.23 -5.07 -14.64
N LYS A 215 -8.83 -6.04 -15.47
CA LYS A 215 -7.64 -6.88 -15.27
C LYS A 215 -6.32 -6.23 -15.67
N LEU A 216 -6.36 -5.06 -16.31
CA LEU A 216 -5.19 -4.38 -16.87
C LEU A 216 -4.87 -3.14 -16.04
N SER A 217 -3.63 -3.04 -15.57
CA SER A 217 -3.14 -1.86 -14.86
C SER A 217 -1.78 -1.42 -15.38
N PHE A 218 -1.49 -0.13 -15.24
CA PHE A 218 -0.28 0.49 -15.73
C PHE A 218 0.39 1.36 -14.67
N VAL A 219 1.71 1.44 -14.73
CA VAL A 219 2.50 2.53 -14.14
C VAL A 219 3.34 3.12 -15.26
N LEU A 220 3.27 4.45 -15.40
CA LEU A 220 4.15 5.22 -16.25
C LEU A 220 5.05 6.06 -15.35
N LEU A 221 6.35 5.98 -15.58
CA LEU A 221 7.35 6.79 -14.88
C LEU A 221 8.28 7.42 -15.91
N ALA A 222 8.53 8.72 -15.77
CA ALA A 222 9.58 9.40 -16.50
C ALA A 222 10.70 9.77 -15.53
N GLY A 223 11.95 9.60 -15.95
CA GLY A 223 13.11 9.83 -15.10
C GLY A 223 14.33 10.26 -15.89
N TYR A 224 15.40 10.53 -15.17
CA TYR A 224 16.72 10.84 -15.72
C TYR A 224 17.76 9.98 -15.01
N ALA A 225 18.57 9.27 -15.78
CA ALA A 225 19.68 8.47 -15.27
C ALA A 225 20.82 8.47 -16.30
N PRO A 226 22.01 9.00 -15.96
CA PRO A 226 23.14 9.08 -16.90
C PRO A 226 23.55 7.72 -17.48
N ASP A 227 23.53 6.68 -16.65
CA ASP A 227 23.81 5.29 -17.01
C ASP A 227 22.78 4.67 -17.97
N LEU A 228 21.56 5.22 -18.01
CA LEU A 228 20.52 4.86 -19.00
C LEU A 228 20.52 5.79 -20.23
N GLY A 229 21.55 6.62 -20.40
CA GLY A 229 21.67 7.54 -21.53
C GLY A 229 20.80 8.79 -21.41
N GLY A 230 20.53 9.25 -20.19
CA GLY A 230 19.81 10.49 -19.90
C GLY A 230 18.35 10.26 -19.55
N SER A 231 17.45 11.06 -20.12
CA SER A 231 16.01 10.95 -19.86
C SER A 231 15.45 9.64 -20.44
N PHE A 232 14.54 9.01 -19.71
CA PHE A 232 13.88 7.76 -20.11
C PHE A 232 12.43 7.73 -19.65
N ILE A 233 11.64 6.84 -20.25
CA ILE A 233 10.26 6.54 -19.84
C ILE A 233 10.16 5.05 -19.57
N ILE A 234 9.65 4.67 -18.40
CA ILE A 234 9.26 3.31 -18.06
C ILE A 234 7.74 3.20 -18.18
N VAL A 235 7.29 2.14 -18.84
CA VAL A 235 5.90 1.69 -18.75
C VAL A 235 5.93 0.28 -18.20
N ASN A 236 5.28 0.05 -17.07
CA ASN A 236 5.06 -1.28 -16.52
C ASN A 236 3.56 -1.59 -16.59
N ALA A 237 3.21 -2.75 -17.12
CA ALA A 237 1.85 -3.24 -17.19
C ALA A 237 1.70 -4.57 -16.44
N ILE A 238 0.59 -4.70 -15.71
CA ILE A 238 0.15 -5.97 -15.14
C ILE A 238 -1.18 -6.35 -15.80
N TYR A 239 -1.28 -7.59 -16.29
CA TYR A 239 -2.54 -8.19 -16.73
C TYR A 239 -2.86 -9.44 -15.92
N ALA A 240 -3.94 -9.41 -15.16
CA ALA A 240 -4.41 -10.52 -14.32
C ALA A 240 -5.09 -11.63 -15.16
N GLY A 241 -4.28 -12.37 -15.91
CA GLY A 241 -4.75 -13.43 -16.80
C GLY A 241 -3.67 -13.95 -17.75
N PRO A 242 -4.07 -14.72 -18.78
CA PRO A 242 -3.12 -15.37 -19.70
C PRO A 242 -2.23 -14.39 -20.46
N HIS A 243 -1.00 -14.82 -20.74
CA HIS A 243 0.00 -14.04 -21.49
C HIS A 243 -0.56 -13.45 -22.79
N ALA A 244 -1.19 -14.29 -23.63
CA ALA A 244 -1.67 -13.90 -24.94
C ALA A 244 -2.73 -12.79 -24.88
N GLU A 245 -3.64 -12.83 -23.90
CA GLU A 245 -4.66 -11.80 -23.71
C GLU A 245 -4.04 -10.46 -23.29
N GLY A 246 -3.11 -10.50 -22.33
CA GLY A 246 -2.39 -9.31 -21.88
C GLY A 246 -1.53 -8.70 -22.99
N GLU A 247 -0.76 -9.52 -23.71
CA GLU A 247 0.12 -9.06 -24.79
C GLU A 247 -0.65 -8.40 -25.93
N ASN A 248 -1.88 -8.87 -26.25
CA ASN A 248 -2.73 -8.25 -27.26
C ASN A 248 -2.99 -6.76 -26.96
N TYR A 249 -3.19 -6.40 -25.70
CA TYR A 249 -3.31 -4.99 -25.31
C TYR A 249 -1.99 -4.23 -25.50
N LEU A 250 -0.84 -4.88 -25.32
CA LEU A 250 0.48 -4.25 -25.28
C LEU A 250 1.16 -4.15 -26.65
N GLN A 251 0.56 -4.69 -27.71
CA GLN A 251 1.10 -4.63 -29.08
C GLN A 251 1.53 -3.23 -29.54
N PRO A 252 0.79 -2.14 -29.24
CA PRO A 252 1.24 -0.79 -29.61
C PRO A 252 2.55 -0.38 -28.91
N LEU A 253 2.75 -0.76 -27.65
CA LEU A 253 3.99 -0.49 -26.92
C LEU A 253 5.17 -1.30 -27.46
N LEU A 254 4.95 -2.57 -27.81
CA LEU A 254 5.96 -3.41 -28.46
C LEU A 254 6.42 -2.83 -29.80
N LYS A 255 5.51 -2.24 -30.57
CA LYS A 255 5.80 -1.58 -31.86
C LYS A 255 6.40 -0.19 -31.71
N ALA A 256 6.31 0.43 -30.54
CA ALA A 256 6.87 1.76 -30.26
C ALA A 256 8.40 1.76 -30.04
N SER A 257 9.09 0.70 -30.48
CA SER A 257 10.56 0.56 -30.43
C SER A 257 11.15 0.80 -29.04
N PRO A 258 10.73 0.04 -28.01
CA PRO A 258 11.35 0.12 -26.69
C PRO A 258 12.84 -0.21 -26.78
N ARG A 259 13.66 0.49 -25.99
CA ARG A 259 15.09 0.15 -25.82
C ARG A 259 15.24 -1.22 -25.17
N ARG A 260 14.33 -1.56 -24.26
CA ARG A 260 14.24 -2.87 -23.60
C ARG A 260 12.77 -3.18 -23.34
N SER A 261 12.40 -4.44 -23.50
CA SER A 261 11.11 -4.96 -23.05
C SER A 261 11.29 -6.34 -22.44
N ASN A 262 10.54 -6.64 -21.38
CA ASN A 262 10.52 -7.95 -20.75
C ASN A 262 9.07 -8.31 -20.40
N LEU A 263 8.57 -9.41 -20.95
CA LEU A 263 7.23 -9.93 -20.68
C LEU A 263 7.39 -11.29 -19.99
N THR A 264 6.89 -11.40 -18.77
CA THR A 264 7.06 -12.58 -17.93
C THR A 264 5.77 -12.92 -17.21
N MET A 265 5.47 -14.21 -17.11
CA MET A 265 4.40 -14.69 -16.25
C MET A 265 4.93 -14.86 -14.83
N ILE A 266 4.27 -14.23 -13.86
CA ILE A 266 4.61 -14.28 -12.44
C ILE A 266 3.37 -14.67 -11.63
N THR A 267 3.54 -15.06 -10.36
CA THR A 267 2.39 -15.12 -9.44
C THR A 267 1.86 -13.71 -9.17
N TRP A 268 0.66 -13.63 -8.60
CA TRP A 268 0.17 -12.39 -8.00
C TRP A 268 1.20 -11.80 -7.01
#